data_AF-A0A349H3E7-F1
#
_entry.id   AF-A0A349H3E7-F1
#
_cell.length_a   1.000
_cell.length_b   1.000
_cell.length_c   1.000
_cell.angle_alpha   90.00
_cell.angle_beta   90.00
_cell.angle_gamma   90.00
#
_symmetry.space_group_name_H-M   'P 1'
#
loop_
_entity.id
_entity.type
_entity.pdbx_description
1 polymer ?
#
loop_
_entity_poly.entity_id
_entity_poly.type
_entity_poly.pdbx_seq_one_letter_code
_entity_poly.pdbx_strand_id
1 'polypeptide(L)'
;MGVEALYETLRAGQRVPIEATWRPELYMMSASFDVLDAALREVSDDGIKWLIGGRLAEQTAQWKRLAGLRDMMTDRLLSVAPQQQGRDALLVAGMLLILSRTPESVQLEEVQLGQWVSTRLNTLRNELVELNKTYSVASAEQQIEIREAVLRLGLPGDPVVKAMWARRPQ
;
A
#
# COMPACT_ATOMS: atom_id res chain seq x y z
N MET A 1 -15.45 4.88 -2.57
CA MET A 1 -15.04 3.99 -3.68
C MET A 1 -15.31 2.54 -3.29
N GLY A 2 -15.92 1.75 -4.17
CA GLY A 2 -16.06 0.31 -3.96
C GLY A 2 -14.72 -0.40 -4.13
N VAL A 3 -14.57 -1.59 -3.52
CA VAL A 3 -13.36 -2.41 -3.65
C VAL A 3 -13.02 -2.66 -5.12
N GLU A 4 -14.02 -2.90 -5.98
CA GLU A 4 -13.82 -3.07 -7.43
C GLU A 4 -13.19 -1.85 -8.12
N ALA A 5 -13.53 -0.64 -7.71
CA ALA A 5 -12.93 0.59 -8.25
C ALA A 5 -11.47 0.78 -7.75
N LEU A 6 -11.15 0.32 -6.54
CA LEU A 6 -9.77 0.23 -6.06
C LEU A 6 -8.96 -0.77 -6.91
N TYR A 7 -9.54 -1.94 -7.23
CA TYR A 7 -8.95 -2.95 -8.09
C TYR A 7 -8.71 -2.44 -9.53
N GLU A 8 -9.68 -1.74 -10.12
CA GLU A 8 -9.56 -1.09 -11.43
C GLU A 8 -8.45 -0.03 -11.44
N THR A 9 -8.38 0.80 -10.40
CA THR A 9 -7.36 1.85 -10.31
C THR A 9 -5.94 1.28 -10.14
N LEU A 10 -5.80 0.23 -9.30
CA LEU A 10 -4.55 -0.49 -9.14
C LEU A 10 -4.15 -1.22 -10.44
N ARG A 11 -5.11 -1.75 -11.20
CA ARG A 11 -4.86 -2.32 -12.56
C ARG A 11 -4.37 -1.29 -13.55
N ALA A 12 -4.86 -0.06 -13.48
CA ALA A 12 -4.44 1.02 -14.38
C ALA A 12 -3.03 1.58 -14.05
N GLY A 13 -2.38 1.11 -12.98
CA GLY A 13 -1.09 1.65 -12.52
C GLY A 13 -1.18 3.10 -12.05
N GLN A 14 -2.40 3.60 -11.82
CA GLN A 14 -2.64 4.97 -11.38
C GLN A 14 -2.51 5.06 -9.86
N ARG A 15 -2.08 6.22 -9.35
CA ARG A 15 -2.26 6.53 -7.93
C ARG A 15 -3.74 6.32 -7.62
N VAL A 16 -4.04 5.40 -6.71
CA VAL A 16 -5.39 5.26 -6.17
C VAL A 16 -5.79 6.63 -5.67
N PRO A 17 -6.85 7.27 -6.21
CA PRO A 17 -7.43 8.41 -5.53
C PRO A 17 -8.01 7.80 -4.28
N ILE A 18 -7.26 7.80 -3.18
CA ILE A 18 -7.78 7.40 -1.89
C ILE A 18 -8.83 8.47 -1.59
N GLU A 19 -10.07 8.23 -2.04
CA GLU A 19 -11.20 9.01 -1.58
C GLU A 19 -11.12 8.98 -0.06
N ALA A 20 -11.26 10.14 0.56
CA ALA A 20 -11.07 10.41 1.99
C ALA A 20 -11.88 9.49 2.94
N THR A 21 -12.65 8.53 2.40
CA THR A 21 -13.43 7.54 3.12
C THR A 21 -12.68 6.27 3.52
N TRP A 22 -11.60 5.86 2.82
CA TRP A 22 -10.85 4.64 3.20
C TRP A 22 -9.40 4.97 3.56
N ARG A 23 -9.18 5.19 4.85
CA ARG A 23 -7.90 5.60 5.48
C ARG A 23 -7.42 7.00 5.04
N PRO A 24 -8.15 8.05 5.43
CA PRO A 24 -7.76 9.44 5.19
C PRO A 24 -6.34 9.74 5.67
N GLU A 25 -5.84 9.02 6.67
CA GLU A 25 -4.49 9.16 7.21
C GLU A 25 -3.41 8.84 6.16
N LEU A 26 -3.63 7.84 5.31
CA LEU A 26 -2.66 7.46 4.27
C LEU A 26 -2.65 8.46 3.11
N TYR A 27 -3.83 8.96 2.73
CA TYR A 27 -3.94 10.06 1.75
C TYR A 27 -3.30 11.34 2.29
N MET A 28 -3.62 11.71 3.54
CA MET A 28 -3.01 12.85 4.22
C MET A 28 -1.49 12.68 4.31
N MET A 29 -0.99 11.47 4.56
CA MET A 29 0.45 11.22 4.64
C MET A 29 1.15 11.36 3.28
N SER A 30 0.60 10.78 2.21
CA SER A 30 1.12 10.96 0.84
C SER A 30 1.08 12.43 0.41
N ALA A 31 -0.05 13.11 0.61
CA ALA A 31 -0.19 14.54 0.31
C ALA A 31 0.76 15.40 1.16
N SER A 32 1.00 15.02 2.42
CA SER A 32 1.97 15.70 3.30
C SER A 32 3.40 15.56 2.78
N PHE A 33 3.75 14.44 2.14
CA PHE A 33 5.07 14.27 1.52
C PHE A 33 5.23 15.08 0.23
N ASP A 34 4.18 15.21 -0.57
CA ASP A 34 4.21 16.09 -1.75
C ASP A 34 4.39 17.56 -1.32
N VAL A 35 3.69 18.00 -0.27
CA VAL A 35 3.86 19.33 0.34
C VAL A 35 5.26 19.50 0.94
N LEU A 36 5.78 18.47 1.62
CA LEU A 36 7.13 18.46 2.18
C LEU A 36 8.20 18.65 1.10
N ASP A 37 8.10 17.90 0.00
CA ASP A 37 9.06 17.98 -1.10
C ASP A 37 8.97 19.33 -1.83
N ALA A 38 7.77 19.88 -1.99
CA ALA A 38 7.58 21.23 -2.54
C ALA A 38 8.22 22.30 -1.64
N ALA A 39 7.93 22.28 -0.33
CA ALA A 39 8.49 23.23 0.63
C ALA A 39 10.02 23.14 0.69
N LEU A 40 10.59 21.93 0.70
CA LEU A 40 12.05 21.76 0.66
C LEU A 40 12.68 22.26 -0.64
N ARG A 41 11.98 22.14 -1.78
CA ARG A 41 12.47 22.63 -3.07
C ARG A 41 12.51 24.16 -3.10
N GLU A 42 11.45 24.82 -2.63
CA GLU A 42 11.39 26.29 -2.52
C GLU A 42 12.49 26.82 -1.60
N VAL A 43 12.64 26.24 -0.42
CA VAL A 43 13.63 26.67 0.59
C VAL A 43 15.08 26.38 0.14
N SER A 44 15.28 25.51 -0.85
CA SER A 44 16.60 25.22 -1.42
C SER A 44 17.01 26.19 -2.53
N ASP A 45 16.10 27.07 -2.99
CA ASP A 45 16.38 28.11 -3.98
C ASP A 45 17.29 29.20 -3.38
N ASP A 46 18.41 29.48 -4.07
CA ASP A 46 19.42 30.44 -3.65
C ASP A 46 18.85 31.86 -3.48
N GLY A 47 17.76 32.21 -4.19
CA GLY A 47 17.11 33.52 -4.09
C GLY A 47 16.44 33.81 -2.74
N ILE A 48 16.11 32.77 -1.96
CA ILE A 48 15.36 32.87 -0.71
C ILE A 48 16.07 32.21 0.49
N LYS A 49 17.26 31.62 0.30
CA LYS A 49 18.08 31.05 1.40
C LYS A 49 18.36 32.03 2.54
N TRP A 50 18.46 33.32 2.25
CA TRP A 50 18.70 34.38 3.26
C TRP A 50 17.52 34.59 4.22
N LEU A 51 16.31 34.16 3.86
CA LEU A 51 15.11 34.23 4.72
C LEU A 51 15.06 33.13 5.78
N ILE A 52 15.92 32.10 5.67
CA ILE A 52 15.90 30.94 6.55
C ILE A 52 16.65 31.27 7.84
N GLY A 53 15.94 31.84 8.81
CA GLY A 53 16.46 32.14 10.15
C GLY A 53 15.53 31.61 11.24
N GLY A 54 16.08 31.45 12.46
CA GLY A 54 15.32 31.10 13.66
C GLY A 54 14.41 29.88 13.48
N ARG A 55 13.12 30.05 13.80
CA ARG A 55 12.11 28.99 13.76
C ARG A 55 11.91 28.35 12.38
N LEU A 56 12.14 29.09 11.29
CA LEU A 56 12.03 28.55 9.93
C LEU A 56 13.20 27.62 9.60
N ALA A 57 14.40 27.92 10.11
CA ALA A 57 15.55 27.04 9.98
C ALA A 57 15.33 25.71 10.73
N GLU A 58 14.77 25.78 11.94
CA GLU A 58 14.42 24.60 12.73
C GLU A 58 13.35 23.72 12.04
N GLN A 59 12.29 24.32 11.50
CA GLN A 59 11.27 23.60 10.74
C GLN A 59 11.85 22.97 9.48
N THR A 60 12.70 23.69 8.75
CA THR A 60 13.40 23.15 7.58
C THR A 60 14.27 21.95 7.95
N ALA A 61 14.98 22.00 9.07
CA ALA A 61 15.79 20.88 9.56
C ALA A 61 14.92 19.67 9.93
N GLN A 62 13.76 19.90 10.56
CA GLN A 62 12.79 18.83 10.86
C GLN A 62 12.24 18.20 9.57
N TRP A 63 11.89 19.02 8.58
CA TRP A 63 11.42 18.55 7.28
C TRP A 63 12.46 17.71 6.54
N LYS A 64 13.73 18.15 6.52
CA LYS A 64 14.84 17.37 5.96
C LYS A 64 15.01 16.03 6.67
N ARG A 65 14.87 16.00 8.00
CA ARG A 65 14.94 14.76 8.78
C ARG A 65 13.81 13.80 8.44
N LEU A 66 12.57 14.29 8.32
CA LEU A 66 11.42 13.47 7.94
C LEU A 66 11.57 12.91 6.52
N ALA A 67 12.03 13.73 5.58
CA ALA A 67 12.32 13.29 4.22
C ALA A 67 13.40 12.18 4.20
N GLY A 68 14.48 12.34 4.98
CA GLY A 68 15.51 11.31 5.10
C GLY A 68 15.03 10.00 5.72
N LEU A 69 14.12 10.07 6.72
CA LEU A 69 13.50 8.87 7.30
C LEU A 69 12.59 8.16 6.29
N ARG A 70 11.79 8.91 5.53
CA ARG A 70 10.97 8.35 4.44
C ARG A 70 11.84 7.62 3.43
N ASP A 71 12.90 8.27 2.94
CA ASP A 71 13.77 7.68 1.92
C ASP A 71 14.44 6.40 2.45
N MET A 72 14.94 6.41 3.69
CA MET A 72 15.49 5.21 4.36
C MET A 72 14.47 4.07 4.47
N MET A 73 13.21 4.39 4.81
CA MET A 73 12.15 3.38 4.86
C MET A 73 11.84 2.82 3.47
N THR A 74 11.78 3.67 2.44
CA THR A 74 11.58 3.25 1.05
C THR A 74 12.70 2.32 0.59
N ASP A 75 13.96 2.65 0.84
CA ASP A 75 15.12 1.80 0.50
C ASP A 75 15.03 0.44 1.19
N ARG A 76 14.67 0.43 2.49
CA ARG A 76 14.49 -0.82 3.23
C ARG A 76 13.36 -1.66 2.63
N LEU A 77 12.21 -1.04 2.31
CA LEU A 77 11.08 -1.73 1.71
C LEU A 77 11.43 -2.32 0.34
N LEU A 78 12.18 -1.60 -0.50
CA LEU A 78 12.68 -2.10 -1.78
C LEU A 78 13.57 -3.34 -1.60
N SER A 79 14.43 -3.35 -0.58
CA SER A 79 15.32 -4.50 -0.32
C SER A 79 14.59 -5.77 0.11
N VAL A 80 13.46 -5.64 0.82
CA VAL A 80 12.70 -6.78 1.34
C VAL A 80 11.56 -7.22 0.44
N ALA A 81 11.07 -6.35 -0.45
CA ALA A 81 9.91 -6.62 -1.31
C ALA A 81 10.02 -7.92 -2.12
N PRO A 82 11.17 -8.26 -2.77
CA PRO A 82 11.31 -9.50 -3.52
C PRO A 82 11.23 -10.78 -2.67
N GLN A 83 11.42 -10.66 -1.36
CA GLN A 83 11.42 -11.79 -0.42
C GLN A 83 10.03 -12.07 0.17
N GLN A 84 9.09 -11.15 -0.02
CA GLN A 84 7.75 -11.28 0.56
C GLN A 84 6.80 -12.03 -0.38
N GLN A 85 5.81 -12.70 0.20
CA GLN A 85 4.77 -13.42 -0.54
C GLN A 85 3.37 -13.14 0.02
N GLY A 86 2.35 -13.46 -0.78
CA GLY A 86 0.95 -13.31 -0.40
C GLY A 86 0.60 -11.90 0.10
N ARG A 87 -0.05 -11.84 1.27
CA ARG A 87 -0.50 -10.60 1.90
C ARG A 87 0.65 -9.65 2.25
N ASP A 88 1.77 -10.15 2.73
CA ASP A 88 2.89 -9.32 3.18
C ASP A 88 3.56 -8.61 2.00
N ALA A 89 3.63 -9.28 0.84
CA ALA A 89 4.09 -8.68 -0.41
C ALA A 89 3.22 -7.48 -0.83
N LEU A 90 1.89 -7.62 -0.70
CA LEU A 90 0.95 -6.53 -0.98
C LEU A 90 1.06 -5.38 0.01
N LEU A 91 1.31 -5.68 1.29
CA LEU A 91 1.51 -4.64 2.31
C LEU A 91 2.78 -3.83 2.04
N VAL A 92 3.90 -4.50 1.75
CA VAL A 92 5.17 -3.82 1.40
C VAL A 92 4.99 -2.96 0.16
N ALA A 93 4.36 -3.49 -0.89
CA ALA A 93 4.13 -2.72 -2.10
C ALA A 93 3.16 -1.55 -1.92
N GLY A 94 2.13 -1.70 -1.08
CA GLY A 94 1.25 -0.61 -0.68
C GLY A 94 1.98 0.50 0.09
N MET A 95 2.92 0.14 0.98
CA MET A 95 3.77 1.12 1.66
C MET A 95 4.70 1.83 0.66
N LEU A 96 5.28 1.12 -0.30
CA LEU A 96 6.10 1.72 -1.36
C LEU A 96 5.29 2.72 -2.21
N LEU A 97 4.03 2.42 -2.54
CA LEU A 97 3.16 3.35 -3.28
C LEU A 97 2.93 4.67 -2.51
N ILE A 98 2.94 4.63 -1.18
CA ILE A 98 2.65 5.78 -0.31
C ILE A 98 3.91 6.57 0.02
N LEU A 99 5.03 5.89 0.29
CA LEU A 99 6.27 6.48 0.77
C LEU A 99 7.22 6.90 -0.35
N SER A 100 7.10 6.32 -1.55
CA SER A 100 7.96 6.69 -2.67
C SER A 100 7.59 8.08 -3.19
N ARG A 101 8.60 8.90 -3.50
CA ARG A 101 8.40 10.22 -4.12
C ARG A 101 7.78 10.09 -5.52
N THR A 102 8.25 9.12 -6.28
CA THR A 102 7.85 8.82 -7.66
C THR A 102 7.49 7.33 -7.76
N PRO A 103 6.34 6.91 -7.21
CA PRO A 103 5.95 5.49 -7.19
C PRO A 103 5.88 4.87 -8.59
N GLU A 104 5.60 5.65 -9.63
CA GLU A 104 5.60 5.26 -11.04
C GLU A 104 6.99 4.88 -11.58
N SER A 105 8.06 5.39 -10.97
CA SER A 105 9.43 5.04 -11.34
C SER A 105 9.97 3.83 -10.57
N VAL A 106 9.24 3.35 -9.56
CA VAL A 106 9.66 2.20 -8.77
C VAL A 106 9.45 0.91 -9.55
N GLN A 107 10.48 0.07 -9.58
CA GLN A 107 10.43 -1.26 -10.18
C GLN A 107 10.69 -2.34 -9.14
N LEU A 108 9.91 -3.41 -9.21
CA LEU A 108 10.09 -4.64 -8.44
C LEU A 108 10.16 -5.79 -9.43
N GLU A 109 11.22 -6.61 -9.35
CA GLU A 109 11.40 -7.76 -10.26
C GLU A 109 11.29 -7.35 -11.74
N GLU A 110 11.88 -6.20 -12.11
CA GLU A 110 11.86 -5.62 -13.47
C GLU A 110 10.48 -5.16 -13.98
N VAL A 111 9.46 -5.19 -13.12
CA VAL A 111 8.10 -4.73 -13.42
C VAL A 111 7.81 -3.45 -12.65
N GLN A 112 7.05 -2.53 -13.26
CA GLN A 112 6.62 -1.31 -12.57
C GLN A 112 5.77 -1.66 -11.34
N LEU A 113 5.97 -0.93 -10.24
CA LEU A 113 5.33 -1.18 -8.95
C LEU A 113 3.80 -1.33 -9.06
N GLY A 114 3.14 -0.45 -9.82
CA GLY A 114 1.69 -0.54 -10.03
C GLY A 114 1.25 -1.85 -10.70
N GLN A 115 1.95 -2.25 -11.76
CA GLN A 115 1.68 -3.51 -12.46
C GLN A 115 2.02 -4.73 -11.60
N TRP A 116 3.09 -4.66 -10.81
CA TRP A 116 3.48 -5.71 -9.86
C TRP A 116 2.39 -5.92 -8.80
N VAL A 117 1.90 -4.83 -8.19
CA VAL A 117 0.80 -4.86 -7.22
C VAL A 117 -0.45 -5.48 -7.84
N SER A 118 -0.84 -5.02 -9.03
CA SER A 118 -2.02 -5.54 -9.71
C SER A 118 -1.94 -7.04 -9.93
N THR A 119 -0.80 -7.53 -10.44
CA THR A 119 -0.57 -8.95 -10.67
C THR A 119 -0.72 -9.76 -9.38
N ARG A 120 -0.03 -9.37 -8.31
CA ARG A 120 -0.05 -10.08 -7.03
C ARG A 120 -1.44 -10.12 -6.39
N LEU A 121 -2.19 -9.03 -6.50
CA LEU A 121 -3.52 -8.94 -5.90
C LEU A 121 -4.58 -9.69 -6.74
N ASN A 122 -4.40 -9.80 -8.06
CA ASN A 122 -5.18 -10.76 -8.87
C ASN A 122 -4.87 -12.21 -8.47
N THR A 123 -3.59 -12.56 -8.29
CA THR A 123 -3.18 -13.90 -7.84
C THR A 123 -3.82 -14.26 -6.50
N LEU A 124 -3.70 -13.38 -5.49
CA LEU A 124 -4.30 -13.60 -4.19
C LEU A 124 -5.83 -13.78 -4.28
N ARG A 125 -6.51 -12.93 -5.09
CA ARG A 125 -7.96 -13.05 -5.26
C ARG A 125 -8.35 -14.39 -5.89
N ASN A 126 -7.60 -14.87 -6.87
CA ASN A 126 -7.85 -16.17 -7.48
C ASN A 126 -7.68 -17.31 -6.47
N GLU A 127 -6.62 -17.28 -5.65
CA GLU A 127 -6.40 -18.25 -4.57
C GLU A 127 -7.57 -18.27 -3.58
N LEU A 128 -8.06 -17.10 -3.14
CA LEU A 128 -9.21 -17.00 -2.24
C LEU A 128 -10.51 -17.52 -2.86
N VAL A 129 -10.73 -17.26 -4.15
CA VAL A 129 -11.89 -17.77 -4.88
C VAL A 129 -11.85 -19.29 -4.97
N GLU A 130 -10.70 -19.88 -5.27
CA GLU A 130 -10.54 -21.34 -5.32
C GLU A 130 -10.78 -21.96 -3.94
N LEU A 131 -10.20 -21.41 -2.87
CA LEU A 131 -10.47 -21.85 -1.50
C LEU A 131 -11.98 -21.82 -1.18
N ASN A 132 -12.68 -20.75 -1.56
CA ASN A 132 -14.12 -20.63 -1.32
C ASN A 132 -14.95 -21.61 -2.17
N LYS A 133 -14.50 -21.98 -3.37
CA LYS A 133 -15.13 -23.07 -4.14
C LYS A 133 -14.96 -24.40 -3.43
N THR A 134 -13.74 -24.72 -2.99
CA THR A 134 -13.46 -25.95 -2.23
C THR A 134 -14.26 -26.01 -0.93
N TYR A 135 -14.40 -24.89 -0.22
CA TYR A 135 -15.21 -24.79 1.00
C TYR A 135 -16.63 -25.34 0.79
N SER A 136 -17.26 -25.04 -0.35
CA SER A 136 -18.67 -25.35 -0.59
C SER A 136 -18.96 -26.85 -0.77
N VAL A 137 -17.93 -27.65 -1.05
CA VAL A 137 -18.03 -29.12 -1.26
C VAL A 137 -17.23 -29.92 -0.22
N ALA A 138 -16.55 -29.23 0.70
CA ALA A 138 -15.70 -29.82 1.72
C ALA A 138 -16.51 -30.39 2.90
N SER A 139 -15.94 -31.37 3.59
CA SER A 139 -16.49 -31.87 4.86
C SER A 139 -16.45 -30.77 5.95
N ALA A 140 -17.19 -30.95 7.05
CA ALA A 140 -17.25 -29.97 8.13
C ALA A 140 -15.87 -29.64 8.72
N GLU A 141 -15.01 -30.64 8.94
CA GLU A 141 -13.63 -30.44 9.42
C GLU A 141 -12.80 -29.64 8.40
N GLN A 142 -12.88 -30.00 7.12
CA GLN A 142 -12.16 -29.28 6.06
C GLN A 142 -12.68 -27.84 5.86
N GLN A 143 -13.96 -27.58 6.10
CA GLN A 143 -14.52 -26.23 6.05
C GLN A 143 -13.91 -25.30 7.10
N ILE A 144 -13.61 -25.82 8.30
CA ILE A 144 -12.93 -25.05 9.35
C ILE A 144 -11.52 -24.66 8.90
N GLU A 145 -10.75 -25.64 8.40
CA GLU A 145 -9.39 -25.41 7.90
C GLU A 145 -9.36 -24.39 6.76
N ILE A 146 -10.27 -24.53 5.79
CA ILE A 146 -10.37 -23.62 4.64
C ILE A 146 -10.77 -22.21 5.11
N ARG A 147 -11.68 -22.09 6.07
CA ARG A 147 -12.06 -20.80 6.65
C ARG A 147 -10.84 -20.12 7.27
N GLU A 148 -10.08 -20.83 8.10
CA GLU A 148 -8.87 -20.28 8.72
C GLU A 148 -7.85 -19.85 7.67
N ALA A 149 -7.67 -20.64 6.61
CA ALA A 149 -6.80 -20.29 5.50
C ALA A 149 -7.23 -19.00 4.79
N VAL A 150 -8.53 -18.86 4.46
CA VAL A 150 -9.09 -17.64 3.85
C VAL A 150 -8.90 -16.42 4.75
N LEU A 151 -9.17 -16.56 6.05
CA LEU A 151 -9.03 -15.45 7.00
C LEU A 151 -7.56 -15.03 7.22
N ARG A 152 -6.63 -15.98 7.14
CA ARG A 152 -5.18 -15.73 7.26
C ARG A 152 -4.60 -15.06 6.01
N LEU A 153 -4.95 -15.56 4.82
CA LEU A 153 -4.39 -15.11 3.55
C LEU A 153 -5.06 -13.82 3.04
N GLY A 154 -6.37 -13.70 3.24
CA GLY A 154 -7.14 -12.65 2.62
C GLY A 154 -6.96 -11.26 3.23
N LEU A 155 -7.23 -10.24 2.42
CA LEU A 155 -7.20 -8.86 2.87
C LEU A 155 -8.50 -8.49 3.61
N PRO A 156 -8.42 -7.78 4.75
CA PRO A 156 -9.60 -7.24 5.40
C PRO A 156 -10.40 -6.37 4.43
N GLY A 157 -11.70 -6.67 4.28
CA GLY A 157 -12.57 -5.95 3.36
C GLY A 157 -12.90 -6.68 2.06
N ASP A 158 -12.11 -7.71 1.69
CA ASP A 158 -12.38 -8.58 0.55
C ASP A 158 -13.76 -9.26 0.69
N PRO A 159 -14.58 -9.34 -0.38
CA PRO A 159 -15.90 -9.98 -0.33
C PRO A 159 -15.86 -11.42 0.18
N VAL A 160 -14.87 -12.21 -0.21
CA VAL A 160 -14.73 -13.62 0.20
C VAL A 160 -14.42 -13.70 1.69
N VAL A 161 -13.50 -12.85 2.18
CA VAL A 161 -13.14 -12.77 3.60
C VAL A 161 -14.33 -12.31 4.44
N LYS A 162 -15.06 -11.29 4.00
CA LYS A 162 -16.29 -10.80 4.68
C LYS A 162 -17.35 -11.89 4.78
N ALA A 163 -17.58 -12.64 3.70
CA ALA A 163 -18.52 -13.76 3.70
C ALA A 163 -18.09 -14.83 4.72
N MET A 164 -16.79 -15.13 4.82
CA MET A 164 -16.27 -16.09 5.80
C MET A 164 -16.40 -15.62 7.24
N TRP A 165 -16.25 -14.32 7.52
CA TRP A 165 -16.54 -13.78 8.86
C TRP A 165 -18.02 -13.88 9.23
N ALA A 166 -18.92 -13.66 8.27
CA ALA A 166 -20.37 -13.70 8.49
C ALA A 166 -20.94 -15.12 8.64
N ARG A 167 -20.30 -16.13 8.04
CA ARG A 167 -20.69 -17.53 8.19
C ARG A 167 -20.35 -18.02 9.60
N ARG A 168 -21.35 -18.52 10.34
CA ARG A 168 -21.09 -19.24 11.59
C ARG A 168 -20.64 -20.68 11.27
N PRO A 169 -19.67 -21.25 12.01
CA PRO A 169 -19.42 -22.69 11.91
C PRO A 169 -20.73 -23.42 12.21
N GLN A 170 -21.12 -24.38 11.35
CA GLN A 170 -22.22 -25.30 11.61
C GLN A 170 -21.67 -26.56 12.28
#